data_AF-A0A529PJY2-F1
#
_entry.id   AF-A0A529PJY2-F1
#
_cell.length_a   1.000
_cell.length_b   1.000
_cell.length_c   1.000
_cell.angle_alpha   90.00
_cell.angle_beta   90.00
_cell.angle_gamma   90.00
#
_symmetry.space_group_name_H-M   'P 1'
#
loop_
_entity.id
_entity.type
_entity.pdbx_description
1 polymer ?
#
loop_
_entity_poly.entity_id
_entity_poly.type
_entity_poly.pdbx_seq_one_letter_code
_entity_poly.pdbx_strand_id
1 'polypeptide(L)'
;MATIRNFGFIAQLRSEASSHVIRYRDGRVKQSGRGLVFWFAPETASIAEVPMDDREMTLFVKGRSQDFQTVAVQGTIGWHVVDPGRLAERVD
;
A
#
# COMPACT_ATOMS: atom_id res chain seq x y z
N MET A 1 1.45 10.00 4.81
CA MET A 1 1.48 9.65 3.37
C MET A 1 2.80 10.14 2.77
N ALA A 2 3.45 9.37 1.90
CA ALA A 2 4.75 9.76 1.36
C ALA A 2 4.63 11.04 0.50
N THR A 3 5.58 11.95 0.67
CA THR A 3 5.68 13.18 -0.13
C THR A 3 6.81 13.05 -1.14
N ILE A 4 6.50 13.31 -2.41
CA ILE A 4 7.49 13.34 -3.50
C ILE A 4 7.75 14.79 -3.90
N ARG A 5 9.02 15.18 -3.97
CA ARG A 5 9.47 16.49 -4.49
C ARG A 5 10.37 16.29 -5.69
N ASN A 6 10.03 16.90 -6.82
CA ASN A 6 10.78 16.77 -8.07
C ASN A 6 11.80 17.89 -8.22
N PHE A 7 13.00 17.55 -8.66
CA PHE A 7 14.13 18.44 -8.91
C PHE A 7 14.70 18.14 -10.30
N GLY A 8 13.92 18.44 -11.34
CA GLY A 8 14.28 18.12 -12.73
C GLY A 8 14.33 16.60 -12.94
N PHE A 9 15.54 16.07 -13.14
CA PHE A 9 15.76 14.65 -13.47
C PHE A 9 15.78 13.71 -12.26
N ILE A 10 15.77 14.25 -11.04
CA ILE A 10 15.75 13.46 -9.81
C ILE A 10 14.57 13.90 -8.93
N ALA A 11 14.01 12.96 -8.18
CA ALA A 11 12.98 13.23 -7.19
C ALA A 11 13.40 12.72 -5.82
N GLN A 12 12.95 13.41 -4.78
CA GLN A 12 13.10 13.01 -3.40
C GLN A 12 11.77 12.49 -2.88
N LEU A 13 11.76 11.27 -2.35
CA LEU A 13 10.65 10.75 -1.56
C LEU A 13 10.96 10.90 -0.08
N ARG A 14 9.97 11.35 0.70
CA ARG A 14 9.95 11.33 2.15
C ARG A 14 8.71 10.57 2.61
N SER A 15 8.93 9.41 3.23
CA SER A 15 7.88 8.60 3.86
C SER A 15 7.71 8.98 5.33
N GLU A 16 6.50 8.85 5.83
CA GLU A 16 6.19 8.94 7.25
C GLU A 16 6.34 7.56 7.92
N ALA A 17 6.48 7.51 9.25
CA ALA A 17 6.53 6.23 9.95
C ALA A 17 5.21 5.44 9.87
N SER A 18 4.10 6.08 9.50
CA SER A 18 2.78 5.47 9.25
C SER A 18 2.72 4.67 7.95
N SER A 19 3.70 4.80 7.06
CA SER A 19 3.78 4.02 5.83
C SER A 19 5.11 3.31 5.66
N HIS A 20 5.07 2.12 5.09
CA HIS A 20 6.25 1.34 4.70
C HIS A 20 6.47 1.51 3.20
N VAL A 21 7.62 2.00 2.80
CA VAL A 21 7.93 2.27 1.39
C VAL A 21 8.98 1.28 0.91
N ILE A 22 8.73 0.72 -0.28
CA ILE A 22 9.64 -0.17 -0.99
C ILE A 22 10.00 0.46 -2.32
N ARG A 23 11.31 0.62 -2.54
CA ARG A 23 11.88 1.10 -3.79
C ARG A 23 12.41 -0.08 -4.59
N TYR A 24 11.92 -0.20 -5.82
CA TYR A 24 12.41 -1.12 -6.82
C TYR A 24 13.21 -0.38 -7.89
N ARG A 25 14.21 -1.07 -8.43
CA ARG A 25 14.93 -0.65 -9.64
C ARG A 25 15.39 -1.91 -10.37
N ASP A 26 15.13 -1.95 -11.68
CA ASP A 26 15.46 -3.11 -12.53
C ASP A 26 14.88 -4.43 -11.97
N GLY A 27 13.63 -4.37 -11.46
CA GLY A 27 12.93 -5.52 -10.88
C GLY A 27 13.46 -6.02 -9.53
N ARG A 28 14.38 -5.30 -8.88
CA ARG A 28 14.95 -5.69 -7.58
C ARG A 28 14.68 -4.64 -6.51
N VAL A 29 14.39 -5.10 -5.29
CA VAL A 29 14.29 -4.22 -4.11
C VAL A 29 15.65 -3.57 -3.86
N LYS A 30 15.69 -2.24 -3.82
CA LYS A 30 16.88 -1.46 -3.46
C LYS A 30 16.81 -0.97 -2.02
N GLN A 31 15.65 -0.52 -1.56
CA GLN A 31 15.42 0.00 -0.21
C GLN A 31 14.01 -0.34 0.23
N SER A 32 13.82 -0.72 1.50
CA SER A 32 12.53 -1.10 2.06
C SER A 32 12.49 -0.71 3.53
N GLY A 33 11.46 0.00 3.99
CA GLY A 33 11.37 0.44 5.37
C GLY A 33 10.33 1.54 5.61
N ARG A 34 10.11 1.85 6.89
CA ARG A 34 9.22 2.92 7.37
C ARG A 34 10.00 4.22 7.57
N GLY A 35 9.37 5.36 7.29
CA GLY A 35 9.99 6.67 7.52
C GLY A 35 11.23 6.94 6.67
N LEU A 36 11.39 6.23 5.55
CA LEU A 36 12.55 6.38 4.68
C LEU A 36 12.53 7.71 3.93
N VAL A 37 13.71 8.27 3.74
CA VAL A 37 13.94 9.41 2.84
C VAL A 37 15.00 9.02 1.84
N PHE A 38 14.68 9.05 0.55
CA PHE A 38 15.64 8.70 -0.50
C PHE A 38 15.41 9.48 -1.79
N TRP A 39 16.49 9.59 -2.55
CA TRP A 39 16.49 10.15 -3.90
C TRP A 39 16.34 9.02 -4.93
N PHE A 40 15.56 9.28 -5.97
CA PHE A 40 15.34 8.34 -7.06
C PHE A 40 15.21 9.07 -8.41
N ALA A 41 15.49 8.34 -9.49
CA ALA A 41 15.23 8.81 -10.85
C ALA A 41 13.81 8.35 -11.23
N PRO A 42 12.86 9.26 -11.51
CA PRO A 42 11.46 8.91 -11.79
C PRO A 42 11.28 7.96 -12.97
N GLU A 43 12.16 8.00 -13.96
CA GLU A 43 12.06 7.18 -15.19
C GLU A 43 12.41 5.69 -14.98
N THR A 44 13.11 5.34 -13.89
CA THR A 44 13.67 3.98 -13.71
C THR A 44 13.33 3.34 -12.36
N ALA A 45 12.63 4.07 -11.49
CA ALA A 45 12.29 3.58 -10.16
C ALA A 45 10.79 3.32 -10.05
N SER A 46 10.45 2.14 -9.54
CA SER A 46 9.09 1.83 -9.08
C SER A 46 9.05 1.90 -7.57
N ILE A 47 7.96 2.43 -7.01
CA ILE A 47 7.83 2.67 -5.58
C ILE A 47 6.47 2.13 -5.14
N ALA A 48 6.48 1.22 -4.17
CA ALA A 48 5.28 0.75 -3.49
C ALA A 48 5.19 1.39 -2.10
N GLU A 49 4.04 1.99 -1.78
CA GLU A 49 3.74 2.50 -0.44
C GLU A 49 2.67 1.61 0.20
N VAL A 50 3.00 1.03 1.34
CA VAL A 50 2.12 0.15 2.10
C VAL A 50 1.70 0.86 3.39
N PRO A 51 0.40 1.08 3.63
CA PRO A 51 -0.09 1.63 4.89
C PRO A 51 0.22 0.66 6.04
N MET A 52 0.72 1.19 7.15
CA MET A 52 0.99 0.44 8.39
C MET A 52 0.01 0.82 9.51
N ASP A 53 -0.96 1.68 9.23
CA ASP A 53 -2.05 2.06 10.12
C ASP A 53 -3.18 1.02 10.10
N ASP A 54 -3.93 0.94 11.20
CA ASP A 54 -5.20 0.20 11.22
C ASP A 54 -6.21 0.92 10.34
N ARG A 55 -6.80 0.18 9.41
CA ARG A 55 -7.74 0.69 8.41
C ARG A 55 -9.07 -0.02 8.49
N GLU A 56 -10.12 0.74 8.24
CA GLU A 56 -11.47 0.21 8.14
C GLU A 56 -11.91 0.21 6.68
N MET A 57 -12.56 -0.88 6.27
CA MET A 57 -13.17 -1.00 4.95
C MET A 57 -14.64 -1.40 5.11
N THR A 58 -15.52 -0.64 4.48
CA THR A 58 -16.94 -1.00 4.42
C THR A 58 -17.15 -2.14 3.43
N LEU A 59 -17.85 -3.17 3.88
CA LEU A 59 -18.23 -4.35 3.15
C LEU A 59 -19.73 -4.30 2.85
N PHE A 60 -20.08 -4.59 1.59
CA PHE A 60 -21.46 -4.83 1.17
C PHE A 60 -21.53 -6.20 0.49
N VAL A 61 -22.13 -7.18 1.16
CA VAL A 61 -22.34 -8.52 0.59
C VAL A 61 -23.81 -8.72 0.28
N LYS A 62 -24.09 -9.16 -0.94
CA LYS A 62 -25.39 -9.70 -1.32
C LYS A 62 -25.24 -11.18 -1.54
N GLY A 63 -26.09 -11.97 -0.92
CA GLY A 63 -26.04 -13.42 -0.99
C GLY A 63 -27.42 -14.03 -0.92
N ARG A 64 -27.46 -15.35 -1.09
CA ARG A 64 -28.66 -16.14 -0.88
C ARG A 64 -28.47 -16.97 0.37
N SER A 65 -29.43 -16.94 1.28
CA SER A 65 -29.43 -17.77 2.47
C SER A 65 -29.64 -19.25 2.12
N GLN A 66 -29.42 -20.12 3.10
CA GLN A 66 -29.61 -21.56 2.95
C GLN A 66 -31.06 -21.94 2.59
N ASP A 67 -32.04 -21.14 3.02
CA ASP A 67 -33.46 -21.28 2.69
C ASP A 67 -33.87 -20.45 1.46
N PHE A 68 -32.90 -20.11 0.60
CA PHE A 68 -33.12 -19.51 -0.71
C PHE A 68 -33.68 -18.08 -0.70
N GLN A 69 -33.59 -17.35 0.41
CA GLN A 69 -33.95 -15.93 0.50
C GLN A 69 -32.78 -15.03 0.09
N THR A 70 -33.10 -13.86 -0.49
CA THR A 70 -32.09 -12.84 -0.81
C THR A 70 -31.74 -12.06 0.46
N VAL A 71 -30.46 -11.99 0.81
CA VAL A 71 -29.97 -11.27 1.99
C VAL A 71 -28.91 -10.25 1.55
N ALA A 72 -28.98 -9.05 2.12
CA ALA A 72 -27.96 -8.02 1.98
C ALA A 72 -27.38 -7.70 3.36
N VAL A 73 -26.06 -7.82 3.48
CA VAL A 73 -25.32 -7.55 4.72
C VAL A 73 -24.38 -6.38 4.47
N GLN A 74 -24.44 -5.39 5.37
CA GLN A 74 -23.50 -4.28 5.42
C GLN A 74 -22.69 -4.42 6.70
N GLY A 75 -21.38 -4.21 6.61
CA GLY A 75 -20.50 -4.28 7.76
C GLY A 75 -19.20 -3.52 7.54
N THR A 76 -18.37 -3.49 8.56
CA THR A 76 -17.04 -2.87 8.51
C THR A 76 -16.01 -3.90 8.93
N ILE A 77 -14.92 -3.98 8.17
CA ILE A 77 -13.77 -4.83 8.49
C ILE A 77 -12.60 -3.92 8.85
N GLY A 78 -12.10 -4.07 10.07
CA GLY A 78 -10.82 -3.50 10.50
C GLY A 78 -9.67 -4.43 10.09
N TRP A 79 -8.62 -3.88 9.49
CA TRP A 79 -7.44 -4.62 9.06
C TRP A 79 -6.17 -3.76 9.21
N HIS A 80 -5.04 -4.43 9.42
CA HIS A 80 -3.71 -3.81 9.30
C HIS A 80 -2.76 -4.77 8.61
N VAL A 81 -1.67 -4.22 8.07
CA VAL A 81 -0.65 -5.00 7.38
C VAL A 81 0.36 -5.55 8.37
N VAL A 82 0.49 -6.88 8.40
CA VAL A 82 1.50 -7.58 9.24
C VAL A 82 2.83 -7.72 8.50
N ASP A 83 2.79 -8.03 7.20
CA ASP A 83 3.98 -8.20 6.35
C ASP A 83 3.88 -7.29 5.12
N PRO A 84 4.49 -6.09 5.17
CA PRO A 84 4.42 -5.14 4.06
C PRO A 84 5.26 -5.58 2.85
N GLY A 85 6.30 -6.39 3.05
CA GLY A 85 7.12 -6.92 1.96
C GLY A 85 6.30 -7.85 1.08
N ARG A 86 5.63 -8.82 1.71
CA ARG A 86 4.77 -9.78 1.00
C ARG A 86 3.54 -9.13 0.38
N LEU A 87 2.98 -8.09 1.02
CA LEU A 87 1.84 -7.37 0.46
C LEU A 87 2.23 -6.64 -0.83
N ALA A 88 3.39 -5.99 -0.85
CA ALA A 88 3.89 -5.27 -2.02
C ALA A 88 4.24 -6.19 -3.21
N GLU A 89 4.51 -7.48 -2.99
CA GLU A 89 4.69 -8.46 -4.08
C GLU A 89 3.36 -8.91 -4.70
N ARG A 90 2.24 -8.76 -3.97
CA ARG A 90 0.91 -9.24 -4.39
C ARG A 90 0.05 -8.15 -5.00
N VAL A 91 0.31 -6.91 -4.62
CA VAL A 91 -0.43 -5.73 -5.03
C VAL A 91 0.55 -4.83 -5.78
N ASP A 92 0.59 -4.99 -7.10
CA ASP A 92 1.25 -4.09 -8.07
C ASP A 92 0.17 -3.50 -8.98
#